data_AF-A0A229UG94-F1
#
_entry.id   AF-A0A229UG94-F1
#
_cell.length_a   1.000
_cell.length_b   1.000
_cell.length_c   1.000
_cell.angle_alpha   90.00
_cell.angle_beta   90.00
_cell.angle_gamma   90.00
#
_symmetry.space_group_name_H-M   'P 1'
#
loop_
_entity.id
_entity.type
_entity.pdbx_description
1 polymer ?
#
loop_
_entity_poly.entity_id
_entity_poly.type
_entity_poly.pdbx_seq_one_letter_code
_entity_poly.pdbx_strand_id
1 'polypeptide(L)'
;MKLNKWLSLLLASAMAILSGPPATHAEAGLADPDSMPYVTLLDSFTLYASSDTQPGEAVGRLSALQTVQLAPIETSKLFGIPTMVKIQVQTWLGPAWVNLKEGSYKYGRLDVKEETLTLLEEQTFLYDAPQNISPYALSPQKVQALASIPVCEPYTPCRTDDKWFLIRTSWLGEKWILPHHYAEKYKASPMEGMIPVAQESAVYLLPFEKPLENEPKIAPQVLKPIGKFALYSMAGPSIWYQVETPQGLRWIFLNSSYGLGVEGVEKADIRLDLPVPFQYYKIPDAYYYSAEASVQPPQALQALGKKNDWYFVLHDGTGKWVNPAKAIASRLTGDLNNDEKLGVRSNQVSLELTSASIALDLPYFDVSFTDRTLTFSPQTVLASREWTSPNGERWYYIHTWQGPKWVRP
;
A
#
# COMPACT_ATOMS: atom_id res chain seq x y z
N MET A 1 -13.01 -22.56 92.44
CA MET A 1 -11.60 -22.10 92.47
C MET A 1 -10.86 -22.90 91.41
N LYS A 2 -10.41 -22.22 90.33
CA LYS A 2 -9.60 -22.61 89.14
C LYS A 2 -9.42 -24.09 88.68
N LEU A 3 -9.33 -24.24 87.35
CA LEU A 3 -9.04 -25.38 86.43
C LEU A 3 -10.30 -26.08 85.87
N ASN A 4 -10.47 -26.40 84.57
CA ASN A 4 -9.58 -26.64 83.41
C ASN A 4 -10.24 -26.11 82.11
N LYS A 5 -9.56 -25.32 81.26
CA LYS A 5 -8.82 -25.71 80.02
C LYS A 5 -9.64 -26.50 78.97
N TRP A 6 -10.23 -25.77 78.02
CA TRP A 6 -10.72 -26.25 76.72
C TRP A 6 -10.50 -25.13 75.68
N LEU A 7 -10.04 -25.52 74.46
CA LEU A 7 -9.92 -24.73 73.21
C LEU A 7 -8.97 -23.50 73.25
N SER A 8 -8.11 -23.19 72.28
CA SER A 8 -8.13 -23.42 70.83
C SER A 8 -6.70 -23.41 70.28
N LEU A 9 -6.38 -24.33 69.38
CA LEU A 9 -5.29 -24.20 68.42
C LEU A 9 -5.72 -23.22 67.32
N LEU A 10 -4.93 -22.18 67.05
CA LEU A 10 -4.97 -21.42 65.81
C LEU A 10 -3.56 -21.39 65.22
N LEU A 11 -3.44 -21.95 64.01
CA LEU A 11 -2.27 -21.91 63.16
C LEU A 11 -1.89 -20.45 62.85
N ALA A 12 -0.65 -20.08 63.17
CA ALA A 12 0.00 -18.92 62.58
C ALA A 12 0.62 -19.36 61.24
N SER A 13 -0.08 -19.07 60.14
CA SER A 13 0.48 -19.19 58.79
C SER A 13 1.39 -17.98 58.54
N ALA A 14 2.69 -18.21 58.49
CA ALA A 14 3.66 -17.23 58.03
C ALA A 14 3.44 -16.97 56.52
N MET A 15 2.84 -15.83 56.18
CA MET A 15 2.94 -15.27 54.83
C MET A 15 4.33 -14.65 54.68
N ALA A 16 5.26 -15.39 54.07
CA ALA A 16 6.46 -14.81 53.50
C ALA A 16 6.04 -14.00 52.27
N ILE A 17 5.87 -12.68 52.43
CA ILE A 17 5.83 -11.75 51.32
C ILE A 17 7.24 -11.75 50.73
N LEU A 18 7.41 -12.47 49.63
CA LEU A 18 8.56 -12.31 48.74
C LEU A 18 8.49 -10.91 48.15
N SER A 19 9.12 -9.95 48.83
CA SER A 19 9.57 -8.71 48.23
C SER A 19 10.58 -9.09 47.14
N GLY A 20 10.09 -9.26 45.91
CA GLY A 20 10.97 -9.28 44.74
C GLY A 20 11.81 -8.01 44.73
N PRO A 21 13.07 -8.08 44.29
CA PRO A 21 13.89 -6.88 44.19
C PRO A 21 13.13 -5.85 43.34
N PRO A 22 13.10 -4.57 43.77
CA PRO A 22 12.51 -3.52 42.95
C PRO A 22 13.15 -3.62 41.56
N ALA A 23 12.33 -3.65 40.52
CA ALA A 23 12.81 -3.57 39.15
C ALA A 23 13.81 -2.42 39.10
N THR A 24 15.09 -2.75 38.96
CA THR A 24 16.16 -1.77 38.80
C THR A 24 15.74 -0.93 37.61
N HIS A 25 15.49 0.35 37.85
CA HIS A 25 15.29 1.33 36.80
C HIS A 25 16.38 1.07 35.76
N ALA A 26 15.98 0.58 34.58
CA ALA A 26 16.89 0.49 33.46
C ALA A 26 17.52 1.87 33.33
N GLU A 27 18.85 1.96 33.48
CA GLU A 27 19.56 3.20 33.19
C GLU A 27 19.04 3.69 31.85
N ALA A 28 18.44 4.88 31.85
CA ALA A 28 17.82 5.43 30.67
C ALA A 28 18.92 5.68 29.64
N GLY A 29 19.18 4.69 28.80
CA GLY A 29 20.19 4.76 27.76
C GLY A 29 19.94 5.97 26.88
N LEU A 30 21.00 6.71 26.59
CA LEU A 30 20.97 7.71 25.54
C LEU A 30 20.64 7.01 24.22
N ALA A 31 19.82 7.67 23.41
CA ALA A 31 19.53 7.22 22.06
C ALA A 31 20.82 7.16 21.23
N ASP A 32 20.86 6.24 20.27
CA ASP A 32 21.97 6.12 19.33
C ASP A 32 22.16 7.45 18.58
N PRO A 33 23.36 8.06 18.58
CA PRO A 33 23.64 9.28 17.83
C PRO A 33 23.18 9.23 16.37
N ASP A 34 23.33 8.08 15.71
CA ASP A 34 22.95 7.92 14.30
C ASP A 34 21.43 7.89 14.09
N SER A 35 20.68 7.65 15.17
CA SER A 35 19.21 7.67 15.16
C SER A 35 18.63 9.05 15.46
N MET A 36 19.45 10.03 15.85
CA MET A 36 19.00 11.37 16.21
C MET A 36 18.60 12.19 14.98
N PRO A 37 17.46 12.90 15.02
CA PRO A 37 16.97 13.62 13.86
C PRO A 37 17.79 14.90 13.63
N TYR A 38 17.61 15.46 12.44
CA TYR A 38 18.13 16.77 12.10
C TYR A 38 17.10 17.86 12.39
N VAL A 39 17.59 19.06 12.68
CA VAL A 39 16.81 20.29 12.72
C VAL A 39 17.43 21.29 11.75
N THR A 40 16.59 21.89 10.91
CA THR A 40 16.98 23.00 10.05
C THR A 40 16.54 24.30 10.69
N LEU A 41 17.52 25.16 10.96
CA LEU A 41 17.35 26.49 11.50
C LEU A 41 17.13 27.45 10.34
N LEU A 42 15.96 28.07 10.28
CA LEU A 42 15.56 28.90 9.14
C LEU A 42 15.96 30.35 9.33
N ASP A 43 15.97 30.80 10.59
CA ASP A 43 16.60 32.03 11.02
C ASP A 43 18.01 31.74 11.58
N SER A 44 18.75 32.79 11.90
CA SER A 44 20.00 32.64 12.66
C SER A 44 19.70 32.41 14.14
N PHE A 45 20.42 31.50 14.80
CA PHE A 45 20.22 31.18 16.21
C PHE A 45 21.50 31.36 17.02
N THR A 46 21.36 31.76 18.27
CA THR A 46 22.47 31.81 19.22
C THR A 46 22.75 30.41 19.76
N LEU A 47 24.04 30.06 19.85
CA LEU A 47 24.51 28.85 20.51
C LEU A 47 24.83 29.15 21.97
N TYR A 48 24.37 28.31 22.89
CA TYR A 48 24.59 28.46 24.33
C TYR A 48 25.37 27.29 24.90
N ALA A 49 26.17 27.56 25.94
CA ALA A 49 26.89 26.53 26.68
C ALA A 49 25.97 25.62 27.51
N SER A 50 24.79 26.11 27.94
CA SER A 50 23.88 25.41 28.85
C SER A 50 22.41 25.46 28.37
N SER A 51 21.58 24.59 28.96
CA SER A 51 20.13 24.57 28.72
C SER A 51 19.40 25.80 29.25
N ASP A 52 20.03 26.64 30.07
CA ASP A 52 19.38 27.85 30.59
C ASP A 52 19.33 28.97 29.55
N THR A 53 20.18 28.88 28.51
CA THR A 53 20.21 29.77 27.34
C THR A 53 20.24 31.25 27.75
N GLN A 54 21.12 31.59 28.70
CA GLN A 54 21.27 32.96 29.17
C GLN A 54 22.14 33.77 28.20
N PRO A 55 21.89 35.08 27.98
CA PRO A 55 22.67 35.89 27.06
C PRO A 55 24.19 35.89 27.33
N GLY A 56 24.61 35.77 28.60
CA GLY A 56 26.02 35.69 28.99
C GLY A 56 26.71 34.35 28.70
N GLU A 57 25.95 33.33 28.30
CA GLU A 57 26.45 31.99 27.97
C GLU A 57 26.49 31.72 26.46
N ALA A 58 26.32 32.77 25.65
CA ALA A 58 26.42 32.67 24.20
C ALA A 58 27.86 32.27 23.81
N VAL A 59 28.00 31.11 23.17
CA VAL A 59 29.29 30.56 22.70
C VAL A 59 29.49 30.75 21.19
N GLY A 60 28.44 31.12 20.47
CA GLY A 60 28.51 31.33 19.03
C GLY A 60 27.13 31.61 18.41
N ARG A 61 27.07 31.57 17.08
CA ARG A 61 25.84 31.76 16.32
C ARG A 61 25.84 30.86 15.08
N LEU A 62 24.70 30.25 14.79
CA LEU A 62 24.44 29.56 13.53
C LEU A 62 23.74 30.51 12.57
N SER A 63 24.14 30.49 11.30
CA SER A 63 23.45 31.28 10.27
C SER A 63 22.10 30.66 9.92
N ALA A 64 21.26 31.43 9.25
CA ALA A 64 20.03 30.94 8.65
C ALA A 64 20.29 29.79 7.66
N LEU A 65 19.27 28.96 7.45
CA LEU A 65 19.24 27.79 6.56
C LEU A 65 20.33 26.75 6.85
N GLN A 66 20.78 26.64 8.11
CA GLN A 66 21.71 25.59 8.53
C GLN A 66 20.97 24.39 9.11
N THR A 67 21.35 23.20 8.65
CA THR A 67 20.92 21.94 9.26
C THR A 67 21.95 21.47 10.27
N VAL A 68 21.51 21.16 11.48
CA VAL A 68 22.32 20.55 12.54
C VAL A 68 21.66 19.28 13.05
N GLN A 69 22.45 18.32 13.49
CA GLN A 69 21.94 17.08 14.10
C GLN A 69 21.65 17.31 15.57
N LEU A 70 20.56 16.74 16.10
CA LEU A 70 20.33 16.75 17.54
C LEU A 70 21.41 15.93 18.26
N ALA A 71 21.85 16.40 19.43
CA ALA A 71 22.70 15.60 20.30
C ALA A 71 21.89 14.43 20.91
N PRO A 72 22.53 13.30 21.25
CA PRO A 72 21.87 12.18 21.91
C PRO A 72 21.09 12.61 23.17
N ILE A 73 19.84 12.20 23.27
CA ILE A 73 18.99 12.42 24.45
C ILE A 73 18.55 11.08 25.03
N GLU A 74 18.01 11.09 26.26
CA GLU A 74 17.39 9.90 26.85
C GLU A 74 16.32 9.33 25.91
N THR A 75 16.35 8.02 25.67
CA THR A 75 15.41 7.33 24.76
C THR A 75 13.94 7.63 25.09
N SER A 76 13.62 7.76 26.38
CA SER A 76 12.27 8.12 26.87
C SER A 76 11.78 9.50 26.41
N LYS A 77 12.69 10.40 26.00
CA LYS A 77 12.39 11.77 25.58
C LYS A 77 12.28 11.94 24.06
N LEU A 78 12.57 10.91 23.27
CA LEU A 78 12.55 10.99 21.79
C LEU A 78 11.18 11.46 21.25
N PHE A 79 10.09 10.91 21.78
CA PHE A 79 8.73 11.32 21.37
C PHE A 79 8.36 12.75 21.80
N GLY A 80 9.09 13.32 22.76
CA GLY A 80 8.89 14.69 23.26
C GLY A 80 9.67 15.75 22.48
N ILE A 81 10.56 15.37 21.56
CA ILE A 81 11.38 16.32 20.79
C ILE A 81 10.55 17.44 20.15
N PRO A 82 9.41 17.18 19.47
CA PRO A 82 8.65 18.23 18.80
C PRO A 82 8.11 19.32 19.73
N THR A 83 8.00 19.08 21.04
CA THR A 83 7.52 20.06 22.01
C THR A 83 8.64 20.74 22.80
N MET A 84 9.90 20.33 22.58
CA MET A 84 11.05 20.95 23.24
C MET A 84 11.26 22.37 22.72
N VAL A 85 11.38 23.31 23.67
CA VAL A 85 11.71 24.71 23.37
C VAL A 85 13.22 24.90 23.25
N LYS A 86 13.99 24.07 23.95
CA LYS A 86 15.44 24.14 23.98
C LYS A 86 15.98 22.76 23.66
N ILE A 87 16.88 22.71 22.71
CA ILE A 87 17.45 21.46 22.21
C ILE A 87 18.96 21.56 22.23
N GLN A 88 19.61 20.42 22.45
CA GLN A 88 21.03 20.30 22.28
C GLN A 88 21.32 19.80 20.88
N VAL A 89 22.26 20.45 20.19
CA VAL A 89 22.65 20.15 18.81
C VAL A 89 24.14 19.88 18.74
N GLN A 90 24.55 19.04 17.80
CA GLN A 90 25.95 18.79 17.50
C GLN A 90 26.47 19.88 16.57
N THR A 91 27.57 20.54 16.97
CA THR A 91 28.23 21.59 16.20
C THR A 91 29.73 21.31 16.08
N TRP A 92 30.45 22.11 15.29
CA TRP A 92 31.92 22.01 15.19
C TRP A 92 32.65 22.41 16.48
N LEU A 93 31.97 23.08 17.42
CA LEU A 93 32.47 23.39 18.76
C LEU A 93 32.12 22.30 19.80
N GLY A 94 31.49 21.21 19.35
CA GLY A 94 30.89 20.19 20.23
C GLY A 94 29.40 20.43 20.48
N PRO A 95 28.81 19.73 21.46
CA PRO A 95 27.41 19.89 21.82
C PRO A 95 27.11 21.30 22.34
N ALA A 96 26.11 21.96 21.77
CA ALA A 96 25.66 23.28 22.20
C ALA A 96 24.13 23.34 22.27
N TRP A 97 23.59 24.27 23.06
CA TRP A 97 22.15 24.45 23.21
C TRP A 97 21.62 25.54 22.27
N VAL A 98 20.46 25.30 21.69
CA VAL A 98 19.70 26.25 20.87
C VAL A 98 18.34 26.47 21.49
N ASN A 99 17.93 27.73 21.62
CA ASN A 99 16.59 28.11 22.03
C ASN A 99 15.71 28.32 20.79
N LEU A 100 14.80 27.38 20.54
CA LEU A 100 13.93 27.37 19.37
C LEU A 100 12.88 28.49 19.36
N LYS A 101 12.75 29.25 20.45
CA LYS A 101 11.91 30.48 20.48
C LYS A 101 12.58 31.70 19.84
N GLU A 102 13.88 31.65 19.57
CA GLU A 102 14.61 32.80 18.98
C GLU A 102 14.27 33.03 17.50
N GLY A 103 13.72 32.03 16.82
CA GLY A 103 13.40 32.13 15.41
C GLY A 103 12.64 30.91 14.89
N SER A 104 12.49 30.87 13.58
CA SER A 104 11.80 29.82 12.85
C SER A 104 12.72 28.63 12.61
N TYR A 105 12.18 27.43 12.73
CA TYR A 105 12.90 26.18 12.51
C TYR A 105 11.96 25.12 11.94
N LYS A 106 12.53 24.04 11.41
CA LYS A 106 11.79 22.84 11.02
C LYS A 106 12.64 21.60 11.28
N TYR A 107 12.07 20.58 11.92
CA TYR A 107 12.76 19.30 11.98
C TYR A 107 12.78 18.63 10.62
N GLY A 108 13.93 18.03 10.30
CA GLY A 108 14.27 17.54 8.98
C GLY A 108 15.57 18.16 8.48
N ARG A 109 16.20 17.47 7.54
CA ARG A 109 17.40 17.94 6.85
C ARG A 109 17.00 18.80 5.65
N LEU A 110 17.67 19.93 5.49
CA LEU A 110 17.57 20.74 4.28
C LEU A 110 18.28 20.03 3.14
N ASP A 111 17.53 19.69 2.10
CA ASP A 111 18.04 19.16 0.85
C ASP A 111 18.24 20.33 -0.11
N VAL A 112 19.47 20.85 -0.18
CA VAL A 112 19.83 21.96 -1.07
C VAL A 112 20.01 21.42 -2.47
N LYS A 113 18.96 21.57 -3.26
CA LYS A 113 18.90 21.09 -4.64
C LYS A 113 18.04 22.04 -5.45
N GLU A 114 18.65 22.61 -6.48
CA GLU A 114 17.92 23.43 -7.44
C GLU A 114 17.09 22.53 -8.37
N GLU A 115 15.78 22.79 -8.41
CA GLU A 115 14.87 22.13 -9.35
C GLU A 115 13.72 23.05 -9.76
N THR A 116 13.25 22.88 -10.99
CA THR A 116 12.08 23.60 -11.48
C THR A 116 10.82 22.83 -11.08
N LEU A 117 9.86 23.55 -10.50
CA LEU A 117 8.54 23.02 -10.15
C LEU A 117 7.49 23.70 -11.03
N THR A 118 6.55 22.93 -11.56
CA THR A 118 5.39 23.42 -12.29
C THR A 118 4.18 23.33 -11.38
N LEU A 119 3.79 24.47 -10.80
CA LEU A 119 2.64 24.58 -9.88
C LEU A 119 1.34 24.45 -10.66
N LEU A 120 0.41 23.64 -10.14
CA LEU A 120 -0.86 23.32 -10.81
C LEU A 120 -2.08 23.88 -10.05
N GLU A 121 -1.90 24.22 -8.77
CA GLU A 121 -2.97 24.74 -7.92
C GLU A 121 -3.36 26.15 -8.35
N GLU A 122 -4.66 26.46 -8.31
CA GLU A 122 -5.15 27.81 -8.60
C GLU A 122 -4.48 28.87 -7.71
N GLN A 123 -4.16 28.50 -6.47
CA GLN A 123 -3.41 29.31 -5.52
C GLN A 123 -2.46 28.44 -4.70
N THR A 124 -1.16 28.67 -4.84
CA THR A 124 -0.12 28.14 -3.95
C THR A 124 0.34 29.25 -3.02
N PHE A 125 0.03 29.14 -1.72
CA PHE A 125 0.40 30.17 -0.73
C PHE A 125 1.92 30.27 -0.53
N LEU A 126 2.40 31.51 -0.38
CA LEU A 126 3.78 31.80 -0.01
C LEU A 126 3.89 31.93 1.51
N TYR A 127 5.02 31.50 2.05
CA TYR A 127 5.32 31.50 3.47
C TYR A 127 6.69 32.14 3.73
N ASP A 128 6.82 32.92 4.79
CA ASP A 128 8.12 33.48 5.21
C ASP A 128 8.99 32.41 5.90
N ALA A 129 8.34 31.46 6.57
CA ALA A 129 8.90 30.23 7.08
C ALA A 129 7.81 29.14 7.05
N PRO A 130 8.13 27.83 7.06
CA PRO A 130 7.15 26.77 7.27
C PRO A 130 6.18 27.12 8.41
N GLN A 131 4.88 27.04 8.13
CA GLN A 131 3.78 27.44 9.04
C GLN A 131 3.59 28.94 9.29
N ASN A 132 4.45 29.82 8.78
CA ASN A 132 4.29 31.27 8.83
C ASN A 132 3.84 31.84 7.48
N ILE A 133 2.52 31.93 7.28
CA ILE A 133 1.91 32.31 6.01
C ILE A 133 2.12 33.79 5.69
N SER A 134 2.48 34.07 4.45
CA SER A 134 2.52 35.43 3.91
C SER A 134 1.17 35.77 3.26
N PRO A 135 0.82 37.06 3.08
CA PRO A 135 -0.43 37.44 2.42
C PRO A 135 -0.46 37.19 0.90
N TYR A 136 0.61 36.60 0.34
CA TYR A 136 0.78 36.41 -1.10
C TYR A 136 0.60 34.94 -1.49
N ALA A 137 0.15 34.73 -2.71
CA ALA A 137 0.04 33.42 -3.33
C ALA A 137 0.48 33.48 -4.80
N LEU A 138 0.86 32.34 -5.33
CA LEU A 138 1.21 32.14 -6.73
C LEU A 138 0.06 31.44 -7.44
N SER A 139 -0.29 31.92 -8.64
CA SER A 139 -1.11 31.16 -9.59
C SER A 139 -0.29 30.04 -10.25
N PRO A 140 -0.92 29.09 -10.97
CA PRO A 140 -0.21 28.04 -11.70
C PRO A 140 0.89 28.63 -12.59
N GLN A 141 2.13 28.23 -12.34
CA GLN A 141 3.32 28.71 -13.05
C GLN A 141 4.53 27.84 -12.76
N LYS A 142 5.62 28.05 -13.52
CA LYS A 142 6.91 27.44 -13.21
C LYS A 142 7.68 28.29 -12.21
N VAL A 143 8.24 27.65 -11.19
CA VAL A 143 9.08 28.30 -10.17
C VAL A 143 10.40 27.55 -10.03
N GLN A 144 11.44 28.27 -9.61
CA GLN A 144 12.73 27.67 -9.28
C GLN A 144 12.79 27.41 -7.77
N ALA A 145 12.74 26.13 -7.38
CA ALA A 145 13.07 25.70 -6.04
C ALA A 145 14.59 25.63 -5.88
N LEU A 146 15.08 26.06 -4.71
CA LEU A 146 16.49 26.10 -4.33
C LEU A 146 16.82 24.99 -3.32
N ALA A 147 15.86 24.64 -2.48
CA ALA A 147 16.00 23.62 -1.46
C ALA A 147 14.64 23.05 -1.04
N SER A 148 14.65 21.91 -0.35
CA SER A 148 13.44 21.32 0.21
C SER A 148 13.65 20.76 1.63
N ILE A 149 12.58 20.69 2.41
CA ILE A 149 12.54 20.07 3.75
C ILE A 149 11.28 19.21 3.84
N PRO A 150 11.33 17.97 4.37
CA PRO A 150 10.13 17.15 4.55
C PRO A 150 9.09 17.84 5.46
N VAL A 151 7.81 17.64 5.15
CA VAL A 151 6.71 18.14 5.99
C VAL A 151 6.68 17.42 7.34
N CYS A 152 6.91 16.11 7.33
CA CYS A 152 6.76 15.28 8.51
C CYS A 152 7.77 15.62 9.61
N GLU A 153 7.31 15.49 10.85
CA GLU A 153 8.15 15.58 12.04
C GLU A 153 8.84 14.23 12.33
N PRO A 154 10.03 14.24 12.95
CA PRO A 154 10.72 13.00 13.33
C PRO A 154 9.86 12.16 14.27
N TYR A 155 10.00 10.83 14.15
CA TYR A 155 9.26 9.82 14.93
C TYR A 155 7.73 9.86 14.79
N THR A 156 7.21 10.67 13.86
CA THR A 156 5.81 10.64 13.44
C THR A 156 5.71 9.82 12.16
N PRO A 157 4.84 8.79 12.08
CA PRO A 157 4.65 8.01 10.86
C PRO A 157 4.28 8.93 9.69
N CYS A 158 5.21 9.11 8.76
CA CYS A 158 5.02 9.96 7.60
C CYS A 158 4.27 9.17 6.52
N ARG A 159 3.08 9.63 6.15
CA ARG A 159 2.23 8.97 5.13
C ARG A 159 2.26 9.68 3.78
N THR A 160 3.17 10.63 3.61
CA THR A 160 3.22 11.54 2.48
C THR A 160 4.68 11.89 2.21
N ASP A 161 5.04 11.98 0.94
CA ASP A 161 6.37 12.46 0.52
C ASP A 161 6.37 13.97 0.27
N ASP A 162 5.40 14.69 0.85
CA ASP A 162 5.30 16.14 0.69
C ASP A 162 6.47 16.85 1.36
N LYS A 163 6.89 17.94 0.71
CA LYS A 163 8.01 18.75 1.14
C LYS A 163 7.63 20.22 1.08
N TRP A 164 8.16 20.96 2.03
CA TRP A 164 8.34 22.40 1.89
C TRP A 164 9.44 22.66 0.86
N PHE A 165 9.21 23.59 -0.06
CA PHE A 165 10.24 24.04 -1.00
C PHE A 165 10.55 25.51 -0.75
N LEU A 166 11.83 25.83 -0.68
CA LEU A 166 12.31 27.21 -0.71
C LEU A 166 12.45 27.62 -2.17
N ILE A 167 11.66 28.59 -2.61
CA ILE A 167 11.68 29.11 -3.97
C ILE A 167 12.24 30.52 -4.01
N ARG A 168 12.79 30.92 -5.16
CA ARG A 168 13.15 32.32 -5.42
C ARG A 168 12.06 33.00 -6.22
N THR A 169 11.45 34.02 -5.62
CA THR A 169 10.54 34.94 -6.32
C THR A 169 11.32 36.14 -6.83
N SER A 170 10.86 36.78 -7.91
CA SER A 170 11.55 37.96 -8.46
C SER A 170 11.25 39.26 -7.71
N TRP A 171 10.22 39.31 -6.85
CA TRP A 171 9.78 40.52 -6.16
C TRP A 171 9.79 40.44 -4.61
N LEU A 172 9.70 39.25 -4.00
CA LEU A 172 9.71 39.07 -2.53
C LEU A 172 10.98 38.38 -2.01
N GLY A 173 11.93 38.10 -2.91
CA GLY A 173 13.09 37.28 -2.59
C GLY A 173 12.71 35.81 -2.36
N GLU A 174 13.37 35.17 -1.40
CA GLU A 174 13.17 33.76 -1.11
C GLU A 174 11.93 33.56 -0.21
N LYS A 175 11.11 32.56 -0.57
CA LYS A 175 9.85 32.22 0.11
C LYS A 175 9.67 30.71 0.12
N TRP A 176 8.98 30.23 1.15
CA TRP A 176 8.59 28.84 1.27
C TRP A 176 7.23 28.59 0.61
N ILE A 177 7.08 27.43 -0.01
CA ILE A 177 5.80 26.92 -0.50
C ILE A 177 5.61 25.49 -0.04
N LEU A 178 4.35 25.09 0.10
CA LEU A 178 3.95 23.70 0.32
C LEU A 178 2.92 23.30 -0.75
N PRO A 179 3.37 23.03 -2.00
CA PRO A 179 2.46 22.65 -3.06
C PRO A 179 1.99 21.20 -2.85
N HIS A 180 0.68 20.99 -2.79
CA HIS A 180 0.11 19.64 -2.77
C HIS A 180 0.10 19.02 -4.17
N HIS A 181 -0.08 19.86 -5.21
CA HIS A 181 -0.11 19.46 -6.61
C HIS A 181 0.91 20.24 -7.47
N TYR A 182 1.92 19.54 -7.97
CA TYR A 182 2.90 20.06 -8.94
C TYR A 182 3.28 18.94 -9.93
N ALA A 183 3.60 19.29 -11.17
CA ALA A 183 3.75 18.30 -12.25
C ALA A 183 4.83 17.26 -11.98
N GLU A 184 5.97 17.69 -11.42
CA GLU A 184 7.14 16.87 -11.17
C GLU A 184 6.92 15.86 -10.02
N LYS A 185 5.81 15.98 -9.27
CA LYS A 185 5.36 15.01 -8.27
C LYS A 185 4.88 13.72 -8.94
N TYR A 186 4.29 13.83 -10.12
CA TYR A 186 3.62 12.72 -10.81
C TYR A 186 4.56 11.95 -11.72
N LYS A 187 5.69 11.50 -11.17
CA LYS A 187 6.64 10.68 -11.90
C LYS A 187 6.10 9.27 -12.04
N ALA A 188 6.01 8.81 -13.28
CA ALA A 188 5.61 7.44 -13.58
C ALA A 188 6.74 6.48 -13.21
N SER A 189 6.43 5.48 -12.37
CA SER A 189 7.27 4.31 -12.21
C SER A 189 7.11 3.41 -13.45
N PRO A 190 8.19 2.92 -14.08
CA PRO A 190 8.09 1.98 -15.18
C PRO A 190 7.25 0.78 -14.80
N MET A 191 6.46 0.29 -15.76
CA MET A 191 5.55 -0.82 -15.52
C MET A 191 5.63 -1.84 -16.65
N GLU A 192 5.59 -3.12 -16.27
CA GLU A 192 5.51 -4.24 -17.19
C GLU A 192 4.12 -4.87 -17.20
N GLY A 193 3.80 -5.59 -18.27
CA GLY A 193 2.49 -6.21 -18.48
C GLY A 193 1.42 -5.24 -18.98
N MET A 194 0.22 -5.76 -19.23
CA MET A 194 -0.92 -4.96 -19.65
C MET A 194 -1.91 -4.75 -18.51
N ILE A 195 -2.81 -3.80 -18.71
CA ILE A 195 -3.93 -3.50 -17.81
C ILE A 195 -5.26 -3.59 -18.57
N PRO A 196 -6.34 -3.99 -17.89
CA PRO A 196 -7.69 -3.92 -18.41
C PRO A 196 -8.28 -2.52 -18.18
N VAL A 197 -8.85 -1.92 -19.20
CA VAL A 197 -9.71 -0.74 -19.11
C VAL A 197 -11.14 -1.24 -19.21
N ALA A 198 -11.84 -1.31 -18.06
CA ALA A 198 -13.18 -1.91 -17.99
C ALA A 198 -14.31 -0.99 -18.47
N GLN A 199 -14.10 0.32 -18.44
CA GLN A 199 -15.08 1.32 -18.85
C GLN A 199 -14.37 2.42 -19.62
N GLU A 200 -15.14 3.24 -20.34
CA GLU A 200 -14.58 4.43 -20.96
C GLU A 200 -13.84 5.27 -19.92
N SER A 201 -12.54 5.47 -20.13
CA SER A 201 -11.69 6.22 -19.22
C SER A 201 -11.34 7.56 -19.85
N ALA A 202 -11.59 8.64 -19.11
CA ALA A 202 -11.13 9.96 -19.52
C ALA A 202 -9.60 10.02 -19.49
N VAL A 203 -9.04 10.87 -20.35
CA VAL A 203 -7.61 11.12 -20.42
C VAL A 203 -7.26 12.44 -19.75
N TYR A 204 -6.08 12.49 -19.16
CA TYR A 204 -5.60 13.60 -18.36
C TYR A 204 -4.18 13.97 -18.78
N LEU A 205 -3.83 15.25 -18.67
CA LEU A 205 -2.45 15.68 -18.87
C LEU A 205 -1.58 15.27 -17.68
N LEU A 206 -2.11 15.42 -16.46
CA LEU A 206 -1.48 14.98 -15.21
C LEU A 206 -2.52 14.35 -14.26
N PRO A 207 -2.11 13.47 -13.34
CA PRO A 207 -2.98 12.95 -12.29
C PRO A 207 -3.67 14.06 -11.49
N PHE A 208 -4.95 13.80 -11.14
CA PHE A 208 -5.81 14.68 -10.34
C PHE A 208 -6.20 16.03 -10.95
N GLU A 209 -5.76 16.33 -12.18
CA GLU A 209 -6.29 17.46 -12.94
C GLU A 209 -7.70 17.17 -13.49
N LYS A 210 -8.30 18.18 -14.14
CA LYS A 210 -9.55 18.00 -14.89
C LYS A 210 -9.31 17.13 -16.13
N PRO A 211 -10.28 16.28 -16.52
CA PRO A 211 -10.15 15.50 -17.74
C PRO A 211 -10.09 16.43 -18.97
N LEU A 212 -9.36 15.99 -19.99
CA LEU A 212 -9.26 16.73 -21.25
C LEU A 212 -10.55 16.56 -22.06
N GLU A 213 -11.39 17.59 -22.10
CA GLU A 213 -12.71 17.56 -22.76
C GLU A 213 -12.63 17.41 -24.29
N ASN A 214 -11.52 17.87 -24.88
CA ASN A 214 -11.32 17.89 -26.34
C ASN A 214 -10.63 16.62 -26.88
N GLU A 215 -10.34 15.65 -26.02
CA GLU A 215 -9.68 14.41 -26.41
C GLU A 215 -10.61 13.19 -26.25
N PRO A 216 -10.52 12.19 -27.16
CA PRO A 216 -11.35 11.01 -27.07
C PRO A 216 -11.01 10.22 -25.79
N LYS A 217 -12.06 9.72 -25.12
CA LYS A 217 -11.90 8.77 -24.01
C LYS A 217 -11.33 7.46 -24.52
N ILE A 218 -10.64 6.74 -23.64
CA ILE A 218 -10.15 5.39 -23.92
C ILE A 218 -11.31 4.41 -23.75
N ALA A 219 -11.76 3.83 -24.86
CA ALA A 219 -12.77 2.78 -24.84
C ALA A 219 -12.27 1.52 -24.10
N PRO A 220 -13.19 0.69 -23.56
CA PRO A 220 -12.83 -0.55 -22.86
C PRO A 220 -12.00 -1.50 -23.71
N GLN A 221 -10.83 -1.89 -23.20
CA GLN A 221 -9.85 -2.71 -23.90
C GLN A 221 -8.77 -3.22 -22.96
N VAL A 222 -7.80 -3.99 -23.48
CA VAL A 222 -6.54 -4.30 -22.79
C VAL A 222 -5.43 -3.53 -23.48
N LEU A 223 -4.65 -2.76 -22.71
CA LEU A 223 -3.57 -1.94 -23.24
C LEU A 223 -2.31 -2.03 -22.38
N LYS A 224 -1.17 -1.70 -22.97
CA LYS A 224 0.13 -1.67 -22.28
C LYS A 224 0.39 -0.24 -21.78
N PRO A 225 0.44 -0.01 -20.45
CA PRO A 225 0.86 1.29 -19.92
C PRO A 225 2.39 1.43 -20.04
N ILE A 226 2.83 2.68 -20.06
CA ILE A 226 4.26 3.06 -20.06
C ILE A 226 4.76 3.19 -18.63
N GLY A 227 3.90 3.66 -17.72
CA GLY A 227 4.23 3.72 -16.32
C GLY A 227 3.00 3.94 -15.45
N LYS A 228 3.25 3.95 -14.14
CA LYS A 228 2.24 3.96 -13.09
C LYS A 228 2.57 5.01 -12.06
N PHE A 229 1.55 5.69 -11.56
CA PHE A 229 1.63 6.53 -10.38
C PHE A 229 0.55 6.07 -9.40
N ALA A 230 0.94 5.81 -8.16
CA ALA A 230 0.03 5.34 -7.12
C ALA A 230 0.15 6.23 -5.88
N LEU A 231 -1.01 6.68 -5.38
CA LEU A 231 -1.13 7.43 -4.14
C LEU A 231 -2.01 6.65 -3.17
N TYR A 232 -1.50 6.35 -1.98
CA TYR A 232 -2.26 5.67 -0.94
C TYR A 232 -2.73 6.68 0.11
N SER A 233 -4.05 6.84 0.24
CA SER A 233 -4.66 7.80 1.17
C SER A 233 -5.70 7.12 2.06
N MET A 234 -6.23 7.85 3.05
CA MET A 234 -7.35 7.35 3.86
C MET A 234 -8.64 7.13 3.05
N ALA A 235 -8.80 7.83 1.91
CA ALA A 235 -9.91 7.62 0.99
C ALA A 235 -9.73 6.36 0.10
N GLY A 236 -8.62 5.65 0.25
CA GLY A 236 -8.24 4.50 -0.56
C GLY A 236 -7.07 4.81 -1.52
N PRO A 237 -6.60 3.79 -2.25
CA PRO A 237 -5.57 3.97 -3.26
C PRO A 237 -6.13 4.68 -4.49
N SER A 238 -5.37 5.62 -5.03
CA SER A 238 -5.59 6.23 -6.35
C SER A 238 -4.48 5.77 -7.28
N ILE A 239 -4.83 4.99 -8.30
CA ILE A 239 -3.86 4.44 -9.26
C ILE A 239 -4.10 5.06 -10.63
N TRP A 240 -3.04 5.63 -11.17
CA TRP A 240 -3.00 6.28 -12.46
C TRP A 240 -2.01 5.55 -13.36
N TYR A 241 -2.34 5.44 -14.65
CA TYR A 241 -1.46 4.85 -15.65
C TYR A 241 -1.18 5.84 -16.76
N GLN A 242 0.08 5.93 -17.15
CA GLN A 242 0.48 6.70 -18.31
C GLN A 242 0.42 5.80 -19.54
N VAL A 243 -0.26 6.25 -20.58
CA VAL A 243 -0.54 5.50 -21.81
C VAL A 243 -0.28 6.38 -23.02
N GLU A 244 0.05 5.75 -24.15
CA GLU A 244 0.20 6.44 -25.43
C GLU A 244 -1.15 6.58 -26.12
N THR A 245 -1.52 7.82 -26.48
CA THR A 245 -2.70 8.14 -27.28
C THR A 245 -2.25 8.79 -28.60
N PRO A 246 -3.15 8.93 -29.59
CA PRO A 246 -2.83 9.66 -30.82
C PRO A 246 -2.37 11.11 -30.58
N GLN A 247 -2.71 11.70 -29.42
CA GLN A 247 -2.34 13.05 -29.01
C GLN A 247 -1.10 13.10 -28.10
N GLY A 248 -0.45 11.95 -27.88
CA GLY A 248 0.77 11.78 -27.08
C GLY A 248 0.51 11.07 -25.75
N LEU A 249 1.41 11.27 -24.79
CA LEU A 249 1.30 10.61 -23.48
C LEU A 249 0.16 11.24 -22.67
N ARG A 250 -0.74 10.39 -22.16
CA ARG A 250 -1.82 10.80 -21.27
C ARG A 250 -1.89 9.89 -20.06
N TRP A 251 -2.42 10.44 -18.97
CA TRP A 251 -2.77 9.67 -17.80
C TRP A 251 -4.23 9.21 -17.91
N ILE A 252 -4.48 7.99 -17.46
CA ILE A 252 -5.84 7.48 -17.23
C ILE A 252 -5.98 7.05 -15.77
N PHE A 253 -7.17 7.27 -15.24
CA PHE A 253 -7.56 6.81 -13.91
C PHE A 253 -8.42 5.56 -14.03
N LEU A 254 -8.07 4.51 -13.29
CA LEU A 254 -8.91 3.32 -13.19
C LEU A 254 -9.67 3.33 -11.86
N ASN A 255 -11.00 3.31 -11.96
CA ASN A 255 -11.90 3.34 -10.80
C ASN A 255 -11.74 2.08 -9.94
N SER A 256 -11.80 2.27 -8.62
CA SER A 256 -11.67 1.19 -7.64
C SER A 256 -12.73 0.10 -7.71
N SER A 257 -13.91 0.43 -8.23
CA SER A 257 -15.01 -0.52 -8.43
C SER A 257 -14.69 -1.66 -9.41
N TYR A 258 -13.64 -1.50 -10.22
CA TYR A 258 -13.16 -2.49 -11.20
C TYR A 258 -11.73 -2.94 -10.91
N GLY A 259 -11.31 -2.85 -9.65
CA GLY A 259 -10.09 -3.50 -9.16
C GLY A 259 -8.89 -2.65 -9.46
N LEU A 260 -8.70 -1.61 -8.64
CA LEU A 260 -7.45 -0.84 -8.58
C LEU A 260 -6.27 -1.81 -8.80
N GLY A 261 -5.52 -1.65 -9.88
CA GLY A 261 -4.29 -2.44 -10.03
C GLY A 261 -4.48 -3.88 -10.51
N VAL A 262 -5.47 -4.20 -11.35
CA VAL A 262 -5.38 -5.45 -12.13
C VAL A 262 -4.27 -5.32 -13.17
N GLU A 263 -3.07 -5.70 -12.75
CA GLU A 263 -1.84 -5.60 -13.54
C GLU A 263 -1.37 -6.98 -14.01
N GLY A 264 -0.46 -7.01 -14.98
CA GLY A 264 0.08 -8.26 -15.51
C GLY A 264 -0.94 -9.05 -16.34
N VAL A 265 -1.87 -8.36 -17.00
CA VAL A 265 -2.79 -9.00 -17.94
C VAL A 265 -2.03 -9.34 -19.21
N GLU A 266 -2.19 -10.55 -19.71
CA GLU A 266 -1.73 -10.98 -21.02
C GLU A 266 -2.78 -10.62 -22.06
N LYS A 267 -2.37 -10.07 -23.21
CA LYS A 267 -3.30 -9.85 -24.32
C LYS A 267 -3.78 -11.20 -24.84
N ALA A 268 -5.09 -11.36 -24.96
CA ALA A 268 -5.72 -12.53 -25.54
C ALA A 268 -6.62 -12.12 -26.70
N ASP A 269 -6.77 -13.01 -27.66
CA ASP A 269 -7.82 -12.94 -28.68
C ASP A 269 -8.36 -14.36 -28.87
N ILE A 270 -8.98 -14.87 -27.79
CA ILE A 270 -9.38 -16.27 -27.67
C ILE A 270 -10.90 -16.35 -27.57
N ARG A 271 -11.50 -17.19 -28.40
CA ARG A 271 -12.90 -17.57 -28.27
C ARG A 271 -13.05 -18.58 -27.13
N LEU A 272 -13.77 -18.20 -26.08
CA LEU A 272 -14.12 -19.04 -24.94
C LEU A 272 -15.51 -19.64 -25.16
N ASP A 273 -15.64 -20.95 -25.09
CA ASP A 273 -16.95 -21.61 -25.11
C ASP A 273 -17.36 -21.96 -23.67
N LEU A 274 -18.47 -21.38 -23.20
CA LEU A 274 -19.02 -21.63 -21.87
C LEU A 274 -20.33 -22.44 -22.01
N PRO A 275 -20.27 -23.78 -21.89
CA PRO A 275 -21.44 -24.64 -22.12
C PRO A 275 -22.42 -24.66 -20.94
N VAL A 276 -22.13 -23.92 -19.88
CA VAL A 276 -22.93 -23.87 -18.65
C VAL A 276 -23.29 -22.43 -18.30
N PRO A 277 -24.38 -22.19 -17.55
CA PRO A 277 -24.66 -20.87 -17.02
C PRO A 277 -23.53 -20.40 -16.10
N PHE A 278 -23.09 -19.16 -16.29
CA PHE A 278 -21.93 -18.56 -15.61
C PHE A 278 -22.25 -17.14 -15.09
N GLN A 279 -21.28 -16.51 -14.43
CA GLN A 279 -21.41 -15.14 -13.91
C GLN A 279 -20.26 -14.28 -14.39
N TYR A 280 -20.54 -12.99 -14.58
CA TYR A 280 -19.53 -11.96 -14.75
C TYR A 280 -19.05 -11.47 -13.40
N TYR A 281 -17.79 -11.02 -13.37
CA TYR A 281 -17.14 -10.45 -12.21
C TYR A 281 -16.52 -9.11 -12.59
N LYS A 282 -16.53 -8.16 -11.65
CA LYS A 282 -15.90 -6.85 -11.89
C LYS A 282 -14.38 -6.93 -11.87
N ILE A 283 -13.82 -7.86 -11.07
CA ILE A 283 -12.38 -8.02 -10.85
C ILE A 283 -12.04 -9.52 -10.75
N PRO A 284 -10.85 -9.94 -11.17
CA PRO A 284 -10.42 -11.32 -10.99
C PRO A 284 -10.16 -11.61 -9.50
N ASP A 285 -10.26 -12.88 -9.13
CA ASP A 285 -9.97 -13.38 -7.77
C ASP A 285 -10.81 -12.77 -6.64
N ALA A 286 -11.90 -12.09 -6.96
CA ALA A 286 -12.65 -11.43 -5.91
C ALA A 286 -13.50 -12.39 -5.08
N TYR A 287 -13.44 -12.12 -3.77
CA TYR A 287 -14.38 -12.59 -2.77
C TYR A 287 -15.83 -12.45 -3.23
N TYR A 288 -16.74 -13.20 -2.61
CA TYR A 288 -18.17 -13.35 -2.91
C TYR A 288 -18.95 -12.05 -3.28
N TYR A 289 -18.45 -10.87 -2.95
CA TYR A 289 -19.08 -9.56 -3.18
C TYR A 289 -18.86 -8.93 -4.58
N SER A 290 -18.12 -9.58 -5.48
CA SER A 290 -17.83 -9.03 -6.82
C SER A 290 -18.60 -9.66 -7.97
N ALA A 291 -19.29 -10.77 -7.71
CA ALA A 291 -20.13 -11.44 -8.69
C ALA A 291 -21.30 -10.51 -9.04
N GLU A 292 -21.54 -10.32 -10.33
CA GLU A 292 -22.76 -9.66 -10.76
C GLU A 292 -23.96 -10.57 -10.50
N ALA A 293 -25.09 -9.97 -10.11
CA ALA A 293 -26.26 -10.72 -9.64
C ALA A 293 -26.90 -11.60 -10.74
N SER A 294 -26.63 -11.31 -12.02
CA SER A 294 -27.24 -12.00 -13.15
C SER A 294 -26.39 -13.19 -13.61
N VAL A 295 -26.98 -14.38 -13.51
CA VAL A 295 -26.46 -15.58 -14.18
C VAL A 295 -26.72 -15.46 -15.68
N GLN A 296 -25.66 -15.64 -16.46
CA GLN A 296 -25.69 -15.62 -17.90
C GLN A 296 -25.96 -17.03 -18.45
N PRO A 297 -26.69 -17.17 -19.56
CA PRO A 297 -26.87 -18.47 -20.21
C PRO A 297 -25.56 -18.96 -20.85
N PRO A 298 -25.46 -20.25 -21.20
CA PRO A 298 -24.36 -20.78 -22.01
C PRO A 298 -24.18 -19.99 -23.30
N GLN A 299 -22.94 -19.58 -23.61
CA GLN A 299 -22.60 -18.84 -24.83
C GLN A 299 -21.10 -18.84 -25.07
N ALA A 300 -20.70 -18.50 -26.29
CA ALA A 300 -19.31 -18.21 -26.62
C ALA A 300 -18.98 -16.73 -26.38
N LEU A 301 -17.82 -16.47 -25.79
CA LEU A 301 -17.30 -15.12 -25.52
C LEU A 301 -15.98 -14.89 -26.24
N GLN A 302 -15.67 -13.65 -26.59
CA GLN A 302 -14.34 -13.25 -27.07
C GLN A 302 -13.55 -12.64 -25.92
N ALA A 303 -12.44 -13.27 -25.54
CA ALA A 303 -11.54 -12.77 -24.51
C ALA A 303 -10.49 -11.84 -25.12
N LEU A 304 -10.34 -10.66 -24.50
CA LEU A 304 -9.35 -9.63 -24.85
C LEU A 304 -8.09 -9.69 -23.98
N GLY A 305 -8.21 -10.30 -22.79
CA GLY A 305 -7.09 -10.45 -21.88
C GLY A 305 -7.23 -11.70 -21.01
N LYS A 306 -6.10 -12.14 -20.48
CA LYS A 306 -6.02 -13.27 -19.56
C LYS A 306 -5.15 -12.89 -18.35
N LYS A 307 -5.57 -13.31 -17.17
CA LYS A 307 -4.75 -13.26 -15.96
C LYS A 307 -5.04 -14.51 -15.14
N ASN A 308 -4.06 -15.39 -15.00
CA ASN A 308 -4.26 -16.72 -14.42
C ASN A 308 -5.43 -17.43 -15.13
N ASP A 309 -6.44 -17.86 -14.37
CA ASP A 309 -7.63 -18.58 -14.87
C ASP A 309 -8.78 -17.65 -15.28
N TRP A 310 -8.56 -16.35 -15.13
CA TRP A 310 -9.52 -15.31 -15.43
C TRP A 310 -9.30 -14.72 -16.80
N TYR A 311 -10.40 -14.47 -17.50
CA TYR A 311 -10.42 -13.89 -18.81
C TYR A 311 -11.23 -12.60 -18.80
N PHE A 312 -10.65 -11.56 -19.38
CA PHE A 312 -11.29 -10.28 -19.55
C PHE A 312 -12.03 -10.23 -20.88
N VAL A 313 -13.32 -9.92 -20.85
CA VAL A 313 -14.24 -9.91 -22.00
C VAL A 313 -15.01 -8.60 -22.04
N LEU A 314 -15.57 -8.24 -23.19
CA LEU A 314 -16.53 -7.14 -23.29
C LEU A 314 -17.96 -7.67 -23.32
N HIS A 315 -18.82 -7.08 -22.50
CA HIS A 315 -20.26 -7.32 -22.49
C HIS A 315 -20.98 -5.99 -22.34
N ASP A 316 -21.88 -5.70 -23.27
CA ASP A 316 -22.63 -4.43 -23.36
C ASP A 316 -21.75 -3.18 -23.29
N GLY A 317 -20.59 -3.23 -23.96
CA GLY A 317 -19.63 -2.12 -23.97
C GLY A 317 -18.89 -1.92 -22.64
N THR A 318 -18.96 -2.89 -21.71
CA THR A 318 -18.20 -2.86 -20.45
C THR A 318 -17.32 -4.09 -20.30
N GLY A 319 -16.14 -3.90 -19.74
CA GLY A 319 -15.19 -4.95 -19.42
C GLY A 319 -15.61 -5.74 -18.20
N LYS A 320 -15.64 -7.06 -18.34
CA LYS A 320 -15.98 -8.02 -17.30
C LYS A 320 -14.93 -9.11 -17.23
N TRP A 321 -14.86 -9.78 -16.09
CA TRP A 321 -14.05 -10.96 -15.89
C TRP A 321 -14.92 -12.21 -15.83
N VAL A 322 -14.45 -13.29 -16.45
CA VAL A 322 -15.05 -14.62 -16.38
C VAL A 322 -13.98 -15.65 -16.03
N ASN A 323 -14.38 -16.69 -15.31
CA ASN A 323 -13.51 -17.83 -15.03
C ASN A 323 -14.18 -19.11 -15.53
N PRO A 324 -13.83 -19.58 -16.75
CA PRO A 324 -14.41 -20.77 -17.35
C PRO A 324 -14.21 -22.03 -16.51
N ALA A 325 -13.03 -22.20 -15.92
CA ALA A 325 -12.72 -23.36 -15.08
C ALA A 325 -13.64 -23.42 -13.85
N LYS A 326 -13.80 -22.30 -13.15
CA LYS A 326 -14.70 -22.16 -12.01
C LYS A 326 -16.16 -22.42 -12.41
N ALA A 327 -16.61 -21.83 -13.52
CA ALA A 327 -17.98 -21.98 -13.99
C ALA A 327 -18.32 -23.44 -14.31
N ILE A 328 -17.48 -24.13 -15.08
CA ILE A 328 -17.68 -25.53 -15.47
C ILE A 328 -17.55 -26.46 -14.26
N ALA A 329 -16.51 -26.29 -13.43
CA ALA A 329 -16.28 -27.10 -12.24
C ALA A 329 -17.48 -27.07 -11.29
N SER A 330 -18.13 -25.90 -11.12
CA SER A 330 -19.31 -25.74 -10.25
C SER A 330 -20.55 -26.54 -10.68
N ARG A 331 -20.55 -27.08 -11.90
CA ARG A 331 -21.64 -27.89 -12.46
C ARG A 331 -21.32 -29.38 -12.52
N LEU A 332 -20.12 -29.78 -12.13
CA LEU A 332 -19.77 -31.19 -12.03
C LEU A 332 -20.44 -31.79 -10.81
N THR A 333 -21.16 -32.89 -11.03
CA THR A 333 -22.06 -33.49 -10.03
C THR A 333 -21.51 -34.79 -9.46
N GLY A 334 -20.53 -35.41 -10.12
CA GLY A 334 -20.15 -36.79 -9.85
C GLY A 334 -21.01 -37.82 -10.58
N ASP A 335 -22.01 -37.41 -11.37
CA ASP A 335 -22.69 -38.28 -12.32
C ASP A 335 -21.97 -38.25 -13.68
N LEU A 336 -21.36 -39.37 -14.06
CA LEU A 336 -20.56 -39.47 -15.29
C LEU A 336 -21.35 -39.09 -16.54
N ASN A 337 -22.63 -39.49 -16.64
CA ASN A 337 -23.44 -39.22 -17.84
C ASN A 337 -23.68 -37.72 -18.07
N ASN A 338 -23.73 -36.94 -16.98
CA ASN A 338 -23.89 -35.50 -17.05
C ASN A 338 -22.53 -34.80 -17.20
N ASP A 339 -21.53 -35.26 -16.46
CA ASP A 339 -20.20 -34.66 -16.38
C ASP A 339 -19.38 -34.91 -17.68
N GLU A 340 -19.62 -36.00 -18.43
CA GLU A 340 -18.97 -36.26 -19.73
C GLU A 340 -19.22 -35.13 -20.74
N LYS A 341 -20.41 -34.50 -20.70
CA LYS A 341 -20.76 -33.35 -21.54
C LYS A 341 -19.92 -32.12 -21.23
N LEU A 342 -19.30 -32.09 -20.05
CA LEU A 342 -18.44 -31.02 -19.55
C LEU A 342 -16.95 -31.41 -19.63
N GLY A 343 -16.63 -32.49 -20.33
CA GLY A 343 -15.27 -32.92 -20.62
C GLY A 343 -14.67 -33.90 -19.60
N VAL A 344 -15.45 -34.42 -18.64
CA VAL A 344 -15.00 -35.50 -17.78
C VAL A 344 -14.86 -36.78 -18.59
N ARG A 345 -13.81 -37.56 -18.33
CA ARG A 345 -13.55 -38.83 -19.01
C ARG A 345 -13.43 -39.95 -17.99
N SER A 346 -14.04 -41.09 -18.30
CA SER A 346 -13.78 -42.33 -17.56
C SER A 346 -12.36 -42.80 -17.87
N ASN A 347 -11.50 -42.82 -16.86
CA ASN A 347 -10.12 -43.26 -17.00
C ASN A 347 -9.62 -43.83 -15.66
N GLN A 348 -9.21 -45.10 -15.67
CA GLN A 348 -8.65 -45.74 -14.49
C GLN A 348 -7.14 -45.48 -14.41
N VAL A 349 -6.75 -44.58 -13.51
CA VAL A 349 -5.35 -44.16 -13.35
C VAL A 349 -4.91 -44.36 -11.92
N SER A 350 -3.77 -45.02 -11.73
CA SER A 350 -3.13 -45.12 -10.42
C SER A 350 -2.42 -43.80 -10.11
N LEU A 351 -2.72 -43.22 -8.95
CA LEU A 351 -2.18 -41.94 -8.50
C LEU A 351 -1.43 -42.13 -7.20
N GLU A 352 -0.24 -41.55 -7.11
CA GLU A 352 0.48 -41.39 -5.85
C GLU A 352 0.03 -40.07 -5.21
N LEU A 353 -0.58 -40.17 -4.04
CA LEU A 353 -0.97 -39.01 -3.23
C LEU A 353 0.09 -38.77 -2.18
N THR A 354 0.32 -37.50 -1.85
CA THR A 354 1.25 -37.04 -0.81
C THR A 354 0.57 -35.98 0.06
N SER A 355 1.29 -35.46 1.06
CA SER A 355 0.81 -34.33 1.86
C SER A 355 0.65 -33.03 1.07
N ALA A 356 1.19 -32.95 -0.15
CA ALA A 356 1.03 -31.82 -1.06
C ALA A 356 -0.19 -31.95 -1.99
N SER A 357 -0.78 -33.14 -2.10
CA SER A 357 -1.96 -33.38 -2.93
C SER A 357 -3.17 -32.67 -2.35
N ILE A 358 -4.03 -32.13 -3.23
CA ILE A 358 -5.20 -31.36 -2.85
C ILE A 358 -6.46 -32.14 -3.24
N ALA A 359 -7.33 -32.44 -2.27
CA ALA A 359 -8.67 -32.98 -2.50
C ALA A 359 -9.76 -31.95 -2.19
N LEU A 360 -10.70 -31.79 -3.12
CA LEU A 360 -11.83 -30.88 -3.03
C LEU A 360 -13.13 -31.54 -3.52
N ASP A 361 -14.27 -30.97 -3.16
CA ASP A 361 -15.57 -31.39 -3.70
C ASP A 361 -15.76 -30.99 -5.17
N LEU A 362 -15.14 -29.89 -5.57
CA LEU A 362 -15.14 -29.39 -6.94
C LEU A 362 -13.69 -29.37 -7.45
N PRO A 363 -13.43 -29.69 -8.73
CA PRO A 363 -12.08 -29.67 -9.30
C PRO A 363 -11.62 -28.24 -9.61
N TYR A 364 -11.71 -27.34 -8.65
CA TYR A 364 -11.29 -25.96 -8.81
C TYR A 364 -10.75 -25.45 -7.48
N PHE A 365 -9.49 -25.04 -7.49
CA PHE A 365 -8.84 -24.50 -6.29
C PHE A 365 -9.09 -22.99 -6.21
N ASP A 366 -9.80 -22.57 -5.17
CA ASP A 366 -9.93 -21.17 -4.78
C ASP A 366 -9.24 -21.01 -3.43
N VAL A 367 -8.41 -19.98 -3.27
CA VAL A 367 -7.65 -19.72 -2.03
C VAL A 367 -8.56 -19.53 -0.81
N SER A 368 -9.85 -19.25 -1.02
CA SER A 368 -10.86 -19.21 0.04
C SER A 368 -11.24 -20.58 0.62
N PHE A 369 -10.82 -21.69 -0.01
CA PHE A 369 -11.13 -23.06 0.42
C PHE A 369 -10.00 -23.78 1.16
N THR A 370 -8.94 -23.09 1.62
CA THR A 370 -7.82 -23.71 2.33
C THR A 370 -8.26 -24.54 3.54
N ASP A 371 -9.34 -24.14 4.22
CA ASP A 371 -9.84 -24.85 5.41
C ASP A 371 -10.66 -26.11 5.07
N ARG A 372 -10.95 -26.34 3.79
CA ARG A 372 -11.75 -27.48 3.30
C ARG A 372 -10.93 -28.47 2.46
N THR A 373 -9.64 -28.23 2.29
CA THR A 373 -8.76 -29.14 1.57
C THR A 373 -8.50 -30.38 2.42
N LEU A 374 -8.80 -31.56 1.89
CA LEU A 374 -8.38 -32.81 2.49
C LEU A 374 -6.91 -33.08 2.11
N THR A 375 -6.07 -33.33 3.11
CA THR A 375 -4.67 -33.72 2.92
C THR A 375 -4.53 -35.24 3.08
N PHE A 376 -3.52 -35.80 2.41
CA PHE A 376 -3.29 -37.25 2.40
C PHE A 376 -1.91 -37.58 2.98
N SER A 377 -1.82 -38.70 3.70
CA SER A 377 -0.54 -39.38 3.87
C SER A 377 -0.11 -40.01 2.55
N PRO A 378 1.20 -40.21 2.30
CA PRO A 378 1.70 -40.93 1.14
C PRO A 378 0.95 -42.25 0.92
N GLN A 379 0.26 -42.38 -0.21
CA GLN A 379 -0.52 -43.57 -0.54
C GLN A 379 -0.80 -43.64 -2.04
N THR A 380 -1.09 -44.83 -2.55
CA THR A 380 -1.51 -45.04 -3.93
C THR A 380 -3.02 -45.27 -3.96
N VAL A 381 -3.72 -44.51 -4.81
CA VAL A 381 -5.16 -44.66 -5.04
C VAL A 381 -5.45 -44.92 -6.51
N LEU A 382 -6.63 -45.46 -6.82
CA LEU A 382 -7.12 -45.57 -8.18
C LEU A 382 -8.16 -44.48 -8.43
N ALA A 383 -7.86 -43.56 -9.34
CA ALA A 383 -8.86 -42.66 -9.88
C ALA A 383 -9.74 -43.38 -10.89
N SER A 384 -11.02 -43.02 -10.89
CA SER A 384 -12.01 -43.57 -11.82
C SER A 384 -12.28 -42.65 -13.00
N ARG A 385 -11.94 -41.35 -12.86
CA ARG A 385 -12.21 -40.33 -13.87
C ARG A 385 -11.13 -39.27 -13.84
N GLU A 386 -11.00 -38.58 -14.96
CA GLU A 386 -10.16 -37.41 -15.11
C GLU A 386 -10.94 -36.26 -15.74
N TRP A 387 -10.57 -35.04 -15.38
CA TRP A 387 -11.07 -33.81 -15.99
C TRP A 387 -9.88 -32.88 -16.22
N THR A 388 -9.86 -32.24 -17.39
CA THR A 388 -8.90 -31.17 -17.67
C THR A 388 -9.68 -29.87 -17.80
N SER A 389 -9.40 -28.93 -16.91
CA SER A 389 -10.05 -27.61 -16.91
C SER A 389 -9.63 -26.79 -18.14
N PRO A 390 -10.39 -25.74 -18.50
CA PRO A 390 -10.07 -24.86 -19.63
C PRO A 390 -8.70 -24.17 -19.56
N ASN A 391 -8.11 -24.01 -18.36
CA ASN A 391 -6.75 -23.50 -18.14
C ASN A 391 -5.66 -24.59 -18.27
N GLY A 392 -6.04 -25.86 -18.46
CA GLY A 392 -5.13 -26.99 -18.66
C GLY A 392 -4.77 -27.77 -17.38
N GLU A 393 -5.30 -27.39 -16.22
CA GLU A 393 -5.09 -28.17 -14.99
C GLU A 393 -5.85 -29.50 -15.05
N ARG A 394 -5.24 -30.54 -14.49
CA ARG A 394 -5.83 -31.88 -14.47
C ARG A 394 -6.27 -32.26 -13.07
N TRP A 395 -7.48 -32.77 -12.98
CA TRP A 395 -8.12 -33.25 -11.76
C TRP A 395 -8.59 -34.68 -11.93
N TYR A 396 -8.57 -35.44 -10.84
CA TYR A 396 -8.90 -36.85 -10.83
C TYR A 396 -9.96 -37.19 -9.80
N TYR A 397 -10.96 -37.97 -10.18
CA TYR A 397 -12.06 -38.32 -9.28
C TYR A 397 -11.76 -39.63 -8.55
N ILE A 398 -11.67 -39.55 -7.22
CA ILE A 398 -11.39 -40.69 -6.33
C ILE A 398 -12.49 -40.83 -5.26
N HIS A 399 -12.60 -42.01 -4.67
CA HIS A 399 -13.42 -42.22 -3.48
C HIS A 399 -12.55 -42.10 -2.24
N THR A 400 -12.95 -41.26 -1.29
CA THR A 400 -12.27 -41.09 0.00
C THR A 400 -13.20 -41.50 1.15
N TRP A 401 -12.67 -41.54 2.38
CA TRP A 401 -13.46 -41.80 3.58
C TRP A 401 -14.47 -40.68 3.89
N GLN A 402 -14.29 -39.48 3.32
CA GLN A 402 -15.25 -38.36 3.41
C GLN A 402 -16.17 -38.28 2.19
N GLY A 403 -16.22 -39.34 1.39
CA GLY A 403 -16.96 -39.39 0.13
C GLY A 403 -16.10 -39.11 -1.09
N PRO A 404 -16.70 -39.04 -2.28
CA PRO A 404 -15.98 -38.78 -3.51
C PRO A 404 -15.37 -37.37 -3.55
N LYS A 405 -14.16 -37.25 -4.09
CA LYS A 405 -13.43 -35.98 -4.22
C LYS A 405 -12.73 -35.88 -5.56
N TRP A 406 -12.51 -34.65 -6.01
CA TRP A 406 -11.58 -34.33 -7.07
C TRP A 406 -10.20 -34.04 -6.49
N VAL A 407 -9.18 -34.65 -7.07
CA VAL A 407 -7.80 -34.60 -6.57
C VAL A 407 -6.86 -34.06 -7.63
N ARG A 408 -6.01 -33.15 -7.20
CA ARG A 408 -4.78 -32.75 -7.89
C ARG A 408 -3.60 -33.39 -7.14
N PRO A 409 -2.94 -34.42 -7.72
CA PRO A 409 -1.88 -35.18 -7.07
C PRO A 409 -0.68 -34.33 -6.65
#